data_AF-A0A971CU42-F1
#
_entry.id   AF-A0A971CU42-F1
#
_cell.length_a   1.000
_cell.length_b   1.000
_cell.length_c   1.000
_cell.angle_alpha   90.00
_cell.angle_beta   90.00
_cell.angle_gamma   90.00
#
_symmetry.space_group_name_H-M   'P 1'
#
loop_
_entity.id
_entity.type
_entity.pdbx_description
1 polymer ?
#
loop_
_entity_poly.entity_id
_entity_poly.type
_entity_poly.pdbx_seq_one_letter_code
_entity_poly.pdbx_strand_id
1 'polypeptide(L)'
;MAPSDVDRQVVTPQRREEFLMHMYDQMFNDINRHIVVVWQAVGTLIAAVALLSLVEKGIVPLDFAAAIILLVGVWLLAHLQDAAYWYNRNLAIIANIERQFLISGDLRDIHYYFGKHRRGNVMLTHLKIQYYFGLGIITLATLYHFFIRVLPGLGAPWRNFDPVRVLPYLVVVAGVWLLVRLARKLREKYNEFLHESPGTSVDTTEVHYGNGHPSS
;
A
#
# COMPACT_ATOMS: atom_id res chain seq x y z
N MET A 1 -30.40 20.03 31.74
CA MET A 1 -29.19 20.56 32.39
C MET A 1 -28.03 20.14 31.51
N ALA A 2 -27.53 21.06 30.68
CA ALA A 2 -26.46 20.78 29.71
C ALA A 2 -25.13 20.58 30.48
N PRO A 3 -24.22 19.72 30.01
CA PRO A 3 -22.90 19.58 30.64
C PRO A 3 -22.18 20.92 30.60
N SER A 4 -21.79 21.40 31.78
CA SER A 4 -21.00 22.60 31.99
C SER A 4 -19.64 22.50 31.29
N ASP A 5 -19.16 23.65 30.78
CA ASP A 5 -17.84 23.95 30.20
C ASP A 5 -16.63 23.69 31.14
N VAL A 6 -16.69 22.63 31.94
CA VAL A 6 -15.59 22.18 32.78
C VAL A 6 -14.81 21.17 31.96
N ASP A 7 -13.70 21.67 31.40
CA ASP A 7 -12.44 20.94 31.09
C ASP A 7 -11.87 21.19 29.67
N ARG A 8 -12.14 22.36 29.06
CA ARG A 8 -11.23 22.89 28.03
C ARG A 8 -9.93 23.32 28.69
N GLN A 9 -9.05 22.34 28.95
CA GLN A 9 -7.68 22.61 29.40
C GLN A 9 -7.04 23.62 28.46
N VAL A 10 -6.72 24.80 28.98
CA VAL A 10 -5.97 25.82 28.25
C VAL A 10 -4.65 25.19 27.84
N VAL A 11 -4.48 24.92 26.55
CA VAL A 11 -3.24 24.36 26.00
C VAL A 11 -2.15 25.42 26.18
N THR A 12 -1.25 25.23 27.14
CA THR A 12 -0.11 26.12 27.33
C THR A 12 0.88 25.96 26.17
N PRO A 13 1.66 27.00 25.82
CA PRO A 13 2.66 26.90 24.76
C PRO A 13 3.63 25.73 24.91
N GLN A 14 4.07 25.44 26.15
CA GLN A 14 4.97 24.29 26.42
C GLN A 14 4.29 22.95 26.14
N ARG A 15 3.00 22.81 26.48
CA ARG A 15 2.23 21.57 26.24
C ARG A 15 1.91 21.36 24.77
N ARG A 16 1.75 22.46 24.01
CA ARG A 16 1.64 22.43 22.53
C ARG A 16 2.94 21.96 21.89
N GLU A 17 4.07 22.50 22.32
CA GLU A 17 5.40 22.11 21.82
C GLU A 17 5.67 20.62 22.08
N GLU A 18 5.47 20.16 23.31
CA GLU A 18 5.64 18.75 23.69
C GLU A 18 4.73 17.81 22.87
N PHE A 19 3.45 18.18 22.68
CA PHE A 19 2.53 17.41 21.85
C PHE A 19 2.99 17.33 20.40
N LEU A 20 3.42 18.45 19.80
CA LEU A 20 3.91 18.48 18.42
C LEU A 20 5.17 17.63 18.26
N MET A 21 6.13 17.74 19.18
CA MET A 21 7.34 16.92 19.17
C MET A 21 7.02 15.42 19.21
N HIS A 22 6.15 14.99 20.13
CA HIS A 22 5.72 13.60 20.20
C HIS A 22 4.94 13.14 18.96
N MET A 23 4.11 14.01 18.37
CA MET A 23 3.39 13.71 17.13
C MET A 23 4.38 13.47 15.98
N TYR A 24 5.38 14.34 15.81
CA TYR A 24 6.40 14.20 14.77
C TYR A 24 7.27 12.96 14.99
N ASP A 25 7.67 12.66 16.22
CA ASP A 25 8.40 11.43 16.55
C ASP A 25 7.60 10.18 16.12
N GLN A 26 6.31 10.12 16.45
CA GLN A 26 5.45 9.01 16.04
C GLN A 26 5.25 8.97 14.52
N MET A 27 5.10 10.13 13.85
CA MET A 27 5.01 10.19 12.40
C MET A 27 6.27 9.62 11.73
N PHE A 28 7.46 10.00 12.18
CA PHE A 28 8.71 9.49 11.62
C PHE A 28 8.92 8.01 11.92
N ASN A 29 8.51 7.53 13.10
CA ASN A 29 8.49 6.10 13.41
C ASN A 29 7.56 5.31 12.48
N ASP A 30 6.37 5.85 12.19
CA ASP A 30 5.41 5.26 11.27
C ASP A 30 5.94 5.21 9.82
N ILE A 31 6.58 6.28 9.36
CA ILE A 31 7.28 6.34 8.07
C ILE A 31 8.38 5.27 8.00
N ASN A 32 9.21 5.17 9.03
CA ASN A 32 10.29 4.18 9.10
C ASN A 32 9.75 2.75 9.03
N ARG A 33 8.64 2.46 9.72
CA ARG A 33 7.98 1.14 9.66
C ARG A 33 7.53 0.76 8.25
N HIS A 34 7.12 1.74 7.44
CA HIS A 34 6.67 1.51 6.06
C HIS A 34 7.82 1.28 5.08
N ILE A 35 9.01 1.83 5.37
CA ILE A 35 10.22 1.56 4.56
C ILE A 35 10.65 0.09 4.72
N VAL A 36 10.47 -0.52 5.89
CA VAL A 36 10.83 -1.94 6.13
C VAL A 36 10.07 -2.91 5.21
N VAL A 37 8.88 -2.53 4.71
CA VAL A 37 8.08 -3.33 3.76
C VAL A 37 8.84 -3.62 2.46
N VAL A 38 9.82 -2.79 2.08
CA VAL A 38 10.73 -3.04 0.94
C VAL A 38 11.40 -4.41 1.01
N TRP A 39 11.73 -4.90 2.21
CA TRP A 39 12.35 -6.21 2.39
C TRP A 39 11.44 -7.39 2.02
N GLN A 40 10.12 -7.20 2.03
CA GLN A 40 9.16 -8.26 1.67
C GLN A 40 9.26 -8.64 0.19
N ALA A 41 9.61 -7.69 -0.68
CA ALA A 41 9.82 -7.95 -2.10
C ALA A 41 11.08 -8.81 -2.36
N VAL A 42 12.15 -8.56 -1.61
CA VAL A 42 13.37 -9.38 -1.66
C VAL A 42 13.08 -10.81 -1.18
N GLY A 43 12.30 -10.97 -0.11
CA GLY A 43 11.84 -12.27 0.35
C GLY A 43 11.06 -13.06 -0.71
N THR A 44 10.21 -12.36 -1.48
CA THR A 44 9.46 -12.97 -2.59
C THR A 44 10.38 -13.50 -3.69
N LEU A 45 11.42 -12.76 -4.06
CA LEU A 45 12.41 -13.21 -5.03
C LEU A 45 13.19 -14.42 -4.53
N ILE A 46 13.65 -14.40 -3.27
CA ILE A 46 14.38 -15.52 -2.65
C ILE A 46 13.49 -16.78 -2.63
N ALA A 47 12.22 -16.64 -2.25
CA ALA A 47 11.27 -17.75 -2.26
C ALA A 47 11.08 -18.35 -3.66
N ALA A 48 11.03 -17.50 -4.70
CA ALA A 48 10.91 -17.95 -6.08
C ALA A 48 12.15 -18.75 -6.54
N VAL A 49 13.35 -18.25 -6.28
CA VAL A 49 14.60 -18.96 -6.60
C VAL A 49 14.68 -20.29 -5.86
N ALA A 50 14.40 -20.29 -4.54
CA ALA A 50 14.43 -21.49 -3.72
C ALA A 50 13.44 -22.57 -4.21
N LEU A 51 12.22 -22.17 -4.57
CA LEU A 51 11.22 -23.10 -5.11
C LEU A 51 11.65 -23.70 -6.45
N LEU A 52 12.23 -22.92 -7.35
CA LEU A 52 12.73 -23.44 -8.63
C LEU A 52 13.86 -24.45 -8.44
N SER A 53 14.76 -24.27 -7.47
CA SER A 53 15.77 -25.27 -7.14
C SER A 53 15.18 -26.59 -6.62
N LEU A 54 14.01 -26.56 -5.97
CA LEU A 54 13.30 -27.78 -5.55
C LEU A 54 12.62 -28.47 -6.72
N VAL A 55 12.19 -27.71 -7.74
CA VAL A 55 11.66 -28.25 -9.00
C VAL A 55 12.75 -29.00 -9.76
N GLU A 56 13.94 -28.41 -9.89
CA GLU A 56 15.07 -29.06 -10.58
C GLU A 56 15.47 -30.39 -9.93
N LYS A 57 15.38 -30.47 -8.60
CA LYS A 57 15.64 -31.70 -7.83
C LYS A 57 14.49 -32.71 -7.89
N GLY A 58 13.40 -32.42 -8.58
CA GLY A 58 12.22 -33.28 -8.67
C GLY A 58 11.43 -33.43 -7.36
N ILE A 59 11.70 -32.58 -6.37
CA ILE A 59 11.05 -32.64 -5.05
C ILE A 59 9.66 -32.04 -5.12
N VAL A 60 9.50 -30.93 -5.85
CA VAL A 60 8.23 -30.21 -5.99
C VAL A 60 7.86 -30.14 -7.47
N PRO A 61 6.61 -30.49 -7.86
CA PRO A 61 6.19 -30.32 -9.24
C PRO A 61 6.14 -28.84 -9.64
N LEU A 62 6.53 -28.55 -10.89
CA LEU A 62 6.59 -27.18 -11.41
C LEU A 62 5.26 -26.43 -11.29
N ASP A 63 4.13 -27.11 -11.52
CA ASP A 63 2.80 -26.50 -11.46
C ASP A 63 2.48 -25.96 -10.05
N PHE A 64 2.89 -26.70 -8.99
CA PHE A 64 2.73 -26.25 -7.60
C PHE A 64 3.72 -25.14 -7.25
N ALA A 65 4.98 -25.26 -7.67
CA ALA A 65 5.97 -24.22 -7.43
C ALA A 65 5.55 -22.88 -8.06
N ALA A 66 5.09 -22.90 -9.31
CA ALA A 66 4.56 -21.72 -10.00
C ALA A 66 3.35 -21.13 -9.27
N ALA A 67 2.40 -21.97 -8.84
CA ALA A 67 1.24 -21.51 -8.08
C ALA A 67 1.62 -20.81 -6.76
N ILE A 68 2.60 -21.35 -6.02
CA ILE A 68 3.08 -20.75 -4.77
C ILE A 68 3.78 -19.42 -5.04
N ILE A 69 4.66 -19.35 -6.04
CA ILE A 69 5.35 -18.09 -6.42
C ILE A 69 4.32 -17.00 -6.75
N LEU A 70 3.31 -17.34 -7.54
CA LEU A 70 2.24 -16.42 -7.91
C LEU A 70 1.40 -16.00 -6.69
N LEU A 71 1.10 -16.93 -5.79
CA LEU A 71 0.37 -16.64 -4.55
C LEU A 71 1.14 -15.65 -3.65
N VAL A 72 2.45 -15.86 -3.49
CA VAL A 72 3.32 -14.94 -2.73
C VAL A 72 3.41 -13.58 -3.43
N GLY A 73 3.49 -13.55 -4.76
CA GLY A 73 3.44 -12.30 -5.54
C GLY A 73 2.13 -11.53 -5.31
N VAL A 74 0.99 -12.20 -5.37
CA VAL A 74 -0.33 -11.59 -5.08
C VAL A 74 -0.38 -11.08 -3.64
N TRP A 75 0.12 -11.86 -2.69
CA TRP A 75 0.21 -11.47 -1.28
C TRP A 75 1.05 -10.20 -1.08
N LEU A 76 2.19 -10.09 -1.76
CA LEU A 76 3.03 -8.89 -1.76
C LEU A 76 2.24 -7.68 -2.29
N LEU A 77 1.60 -7.80 -3.46
CA LEU A 77 0.83 -6.70 -4.05
C LEU A 77 -0.32 -6.23 -3.15
N ALA A 78 -0.96 -7.16 -2.43
CA ALA A 78 -2.02 -6.84 -1.47
C ALA A 78 -1.48 -6.04 -0.27
N HIS A 79 -0.33 -6.43 0.27
CA HIS A 79 0.33 -5.70 1.36
C HIS A 79 0.76 -4.29 0.94
N LEU A 80 1.23 -4.11 -0.30
CA LEU A 80 1.56 -2.79 -0.83
C LEU A 80 0.33 -1.88 -0.94
N GLN A 81 -0.83 -2.42 -1.34
CA GLN A 81 -2.09 -1.65 -1.37
C GLN A 81 -2.55 -1.25 0.03
N ASP A 82 -2.46 -2.16 1.00
CA ASP A 82 -2.83 -1.88 2.40
C ASP A 82 -1.89 -0.85 3.03
N ALA A 83 -0.58 -0.98 2.83
CA ALA A 83 0.42 -0.02 3.28
C ALA A 83 0.19 1.37 2.67
N ALA A 84 -0.15 1.44 1.38
CA ALA A 84 -0.48 2.71 0.73
C ALA A 84 -1.72 3.37 1.36
N TYR A 85 -2.78 2.60 1.60
CA TYR A 85 -3.97 3.09 2.28
C TYR A 85 -3.66 3.60 3.70
N TRP A 86 -2.94 2.79 4.47
CA TRP A 86 -2.61 3.12 5.86
C TRP A 86 -1.81 4.41 5.95
N TYR A 87 -0.80 4.56 5.08
CA TYR A 87 -0.02 5.79 4.99
C TYR A 87 -0.88 7.01 4.65
N ASN A 88 -1.72 6.93 3.61
CA ASN A 88 -2.56 8.06 3.21
C ASN A 88 -3.57 8.46 4.29
N ARG A 89 -4.14 7.47 5.00
CA ARG A 89 -5.03 7.72 6.13
C ARG A 89 -4.30 8.43 7.27
N ASN A 90 -3.12 7.93 7.65
CA ASN A 90 -2.35 8.54 8.74
C ASN A 90 -1.90 9.97 8.39
N LEU A 91 -1.52 10.22 7.15
CA LEU A 91 -1.22 11.59 6.69
C LEU A 91 -2.44 12.52 6.79
N ALA A 92 -3.64 12.02 6.49
CA ALA A 92 -4.86 12.81 6.63
C ALA A 92 -5.24 13.07 8.11
N ILE A 93 -4.98 12.12 9.00
CA ILE A 93 -5.13 12.29 10.46
C ILE A 93 -4.15 13.36 10.96
N ILE A 94 -2.87 13.25 10.58
CA ILE A 94 -1.83 14.22 10.98
C ILE A 94 -2.21 15.61 10.48
N ALA A 95 -2.63 15.75 9.23
CA ALA A 95 -3.11 17.03 8.71
C ALA A 95 -4.32 17.58 9.50
N ASN A 96 -5.25 16.72 9.95
CA ASN A 96 -6.37 17.16 10.79
C ASN A 96 -5.90 17.67 12.16
N ILE A 97 -4.89 17.03 12.75
CA ILE A 97 -4.28 17.44 14.02
C ILE A 97 -3.51 18.75 13.81
N GLU A 98 -2.64 18.81 12.81
CA GLU A 98 -1.85 20.00 12.45
C GLU A 98 -2.73 21.23 12.27
N ARG A 99 -3.90 21.12 11.63
CA ARG A 99 -4.84 22.26 11.48
C ARG A 99 -5.53 22.71 12.77
N GLN A 100 -5.45 21.94 13.86
CA GLN A 100 -5.91 22.39 15.18
C GLN A 100 -4.83 23.13 15.96
N PHE A 101 -3.55 22.88 15.66
CA PHE A 101 -2.43 23.39 16.44
C PHE A 101 -1.57 24.40 15.70
N LEU A 102 -1.37 24.26 14.39
CA LEU A 102 -0.54 25.14 13.57
C LEU A 102 -1.33 26.35 13.05
N ILE A 103 -0.63 27.47 12.91
CA ILE A 103 -1.18 28.72 12.36
C ILE A 103 -0.78 28.89 10.90
N SER A 104 -1.43 29.81 10.17
CA SER A 104 -1.18 30.00 8.74
C SER A 104 0.29 30.35 8.41
N GLY A 105 1.00 31.03 9.32
CA GLY A 105 2.44 31.32 9.15
C GLY A 105 3.29 30.04 9.07
N ASP A 106 2.93 29.02 9.87
CA ASP A 106 3.65 27.76 9.93
C ASP A 106 3.65 27.01 8.58
N LEU A 107 2.70 27.29 7.68
CA LEU A 107 2.63 26.69 6.33
C LEU A 107 3.87 26.99 5.50
N ARG A 108 4.46 28.18 5.69
CA ARG A 108 5.70 28.57 5.03
C ARG A 108 6.93 28.14 5.84
N ASP A 109 6.84 28.25 7.16
CA ASP A 109 8.00 28.09 8.04
C ASP A 109 8.36 26.62 8.30
N ILE A 110 7.39 25.69 8.24
CA ILE A 110 7.60 24.25 8.50
C ILE A 110 7.53 23.45 7.20
N HIS A 111 6.34 23.28 6.63
CA HIS A 111 6.14 22.68 5.32
C HIS A 111 4.77 23.02 4.75
N TYR A 112 4.74 23.29 3.44
CA TYR A 112 3.50 23.66 2.77
C TYR A 112 2.45 22.51 2.70
N TYR A 113 2.82 21.28 3.05
CA TYR A 113 1.97 20.10 2.88
C TYR A 113 0.77 19.99 3.86
N PHE A 114 0.81 20.58 5.07
CA PHE A 114 -0.22 20.32 6.09
C PHE A 114 -1.55 21.05 5.86
N GLY A 115 -1.53 22.18 5.13
CA GLY A 115 -2.73 23.01 4.94
C GLY A 115 -3.86 22.31 4.19
N LYS A 116 -3.61 21.15 3.55
CA LYS A 116 -4.61 20.44 2.76
C LYS A 116 -4.40 18.93 2.80
N HIS A 117 -5.51 18.17 2.80
CA HIS A 117 -5.42 16.72 2.59
C HIS A 117 -4.93 16.44 1.18
N ARG A 118 -4.01 15.49 1.07
CA ARG A 118 -3.66 14.89 -0.22
C ARG A 118 -4.94 14.32 -0.85
N ARG A 119 -5.15 14.53 -2.14
CA ARG A 119 -6.35 14.04 -2.81
C ARG A 119 -6.22 12.55 -3.10
N GLY A 120 -7.16 11.78 -2.53
CA GLY A 120 -7.33 10.36 -2.82
C GLY A 120 -6.30 9.42 -2.17
N ASN A 121 -6.61 8.13 -2.21
CA ASN A 121 -5.71 7.07 -1.76
C ASN A 121 -4.69 6.73 -2.87
N VAL A 122 -3.63 7.53 -2.96
CA VAL A 122 -2.58 7.39 -3.99
C VAL A 122 -1.38 6.65 -3.42
N MET A 123 -0.93 5.60 -4.11
CA MET A 123 0.26 4.85 -3.72
C MET A 123 1.53 5.71 -3.81
N LEU A 124 2.37 5.64 -2.78
CA LEU A 124 3.66 6.31 -2.74
C LEU A 124 4.62 5.76 -3.80
N THR A 125 5.55 6.60 -4.27
CA THR A 125 6.48 6.23 -5.34
C THR A 125 7.30 4.99 -5.00
N HIS A 126 7.84 4.87 -3.79
CA HIS A 126 8.60 3.67 -3.40
C HIS A 126 7.72 2.41 -3.37
N LEU A 127 6.47 2.51 -2.91
CA LEU A 127 5.50 1.40 -2.96
C LEU A 127 5.11 1.06 -4.40
N LYS A 128 5.00 2.04 -5.30
CA LYS A 128 4.76 1.82 -6.74
C LYS A 128 5.91 1.04 -7.38
N ILE A 129 7.16 1.38 -7.06
CA ILE A 129 8.33 0.64 -7.54
C ILE A 129 8.24 -0.84 -7.11
N GLN A 130 7.92 -1.09 -5.84
CA GLN A 130 7.71 -2.46 -5.34
C GLN A 130 6.52 -3.15 -6.00
N TYR A 131 5.45 -2.42 -6.30
CA TYR A 131 4.27 -2.94 -6.97
C TYR A 131 4.62 -3.41 -8.39
N TYR A 132 5.36 -2.60 -9.15
CA TYR A 132 5.83 -2.99 -10.48
C TYR A 132 6.82 -4.15 -10.45
N PHE A 133 7.69 -4.20 -9.43
CA PHE A 133 8.59 -5.33 -9.24
C PHE A 133 7.82 -6.64 -8.98
N GLY A 134 6.84 -6.62 -8.05
CA GLY A 134 5.98 -7.78 -7.79
C GLY A 134 5.16 -8.20 -9.01
N LEU A 135 4.63 -7.23 -9.77
CA LEU A 135 3.96 -7.51 -11.04
C LEU A 135 4.89 -8.17 -12.05
N GLY A 136 6.14 -7.70 -12.16
CA GLY A 136 7.18 -8.30 -13.00
C GLY A 136 7.45 -9.76 -12.64
N ILE A 137 7.56 -10.09 -11.34
CA ILE A 137 7.73 -11.48 -10.88
C ILE A 137 6.52 -12.34 -11.28
N ILE A 138 5.30 -11.86 -11.03
CA ILE A 138 4.07 -12.59 -11.38
C ILE A 138 4.01 -12.84 -12.90
N THR A 139 4.27 -11.83 -13.71
CA THR A 139 4.28 -11.95 -15.17
C THR A 139 5.34 -12.95 -15.62
N LEU A 140 6.58 -12.84 -15.11
CA LEU A 140 7.67 -13.74 -15.49
C LEU A 140 7.36 -15.19 -15.11
N ALA A 141 6.87 -15.45 -13.90
CA ALA A 141 6.52 -16.79 -13.44
C ALA A 141 5.35 -17.38 -14.25
N THR A 142 4.34 -16.57 -14.57
CA THR A 142 3.19 -16.98 -15.40
C THR A 142 3.65 -17.35 -16.82
N LEU A 143 4.47 -16.50 -17.45
CA LEU A 143 4.99 -16.75 -18.79
C LEU A 143 5.91 -17.97 -18.81
N TYR A 144 6.82 -18.08 -17.86
CA TYR A 144 7.71 -19.24 -17.72
C TYR A 144 6.91 -20.55 -17.64
N HIS A 145 5.91 -20.60 -16.75
CA HIS A 145 5.03 -21.75 -16.63
C HIS A 145 4.28 -22.03 -17.94
N PHE A 146 3.73 -21.00 -18.60
CA PHE A 146 3.02 -21.14 -19.86
C PHE A 146 3.88 -21.75 -20.97
N PHE A 147 5.08 -21.21 -21.19
CA PHE A 147 5.99 -21.69 -22.24
C PHE A 147 6.47 -23.11 -22.02
N ILE A 148 6.63 -23.54 -20.76
CA ILE A 148 7.10 -24.89 -20.43
C ILE A 148 5.98 -25.93 -20.38
N ARG A 149 4.80 -25.58 -19.83
CA ARG A 149 3.74 -26.56 -19.52
C ARG A 149 2.53 -26.50 -20.45
N VAL A 150 2.22 -25.33 -21.01
CA VAL A 150 0.99 -25.13 -21.79
C VAL A 150 1.27 -25.06 -23.28
N LEU A 151 2.22 -24.22 -23.71
CA LEU A 151 2.54 -24.04 -25.13
C LEU A 151 2.89 -25.35 -25.86
N PRO A 152 3.72 -26.26 -25.31
CA PRO A 152 4.02 -27.53 -25.97
C PRO A 152 2.85 -28.51 -26.02
N GLY A 153 1.82 -28.29 -25.19
CA GLY A 153 0.61 -29.10 -25.16
C GLY A 153 -0.47 -28.63 -26.14
N LEU A 154 -0.29 -27.46 -26.79
CA LEU A 154 -1.24 -26.97 -27.78
C LEU A 154 -1.26 -27.90 -28.99
N GLY A 155 -2.43 -28.46 -29.29
CA GLY A 155 -2.62 -29.43 -30.38
C GLY A 155 -2.43 -30.90 -29.98
N ALA A 156 -2.08 -31.20 -28.73
CA ALA A 156 -2.07 -32.57 -28.23
C ALA A 156 -3.50 -33.12 -28.04
N PRO A 157 -3.71 -34.45 -28.13
CA PRO A 157 -5.02 -35.06 -27.87
C PRO A 157 -5.55 -34.75 -26.47
N TRP A 158 -6.86 -34.57 -26.33
CA TRP A 158 -7.54 -34.28 -25.06
C TRP A 158 -7.23 -35.26 -23.92
N ARG A 159 -6.86 -36.49 -24.24
CA ARG A 159 -6.44 -37.50 -23.26
C ARG A 159 -5.19 -37.10 -22.46
N ASN A 160 -4.40 -36.15 -22.97
CA ASN A 160 -3.19 -35.63 -22.31
C ASN A 160 -3.50 -34.40 -21.42
N PHE A 161 -4.78 -34.07 -21.23
CA PHE A 161 -5.18 -32.97 -20.35
C PHE A 161 -4.84 -33.30 -18.89
N ASP A 162 -4.10 -32.39 -18.26
CA ASP A 162 -3.68 -32.49 -16.87
C ASP A 162 -4.26 -31.28 -16.11
N PRO A 163 -5.28 -31.50 -15.26
CA PRO A 163 -5.96 -30.42 -14.53
C PRO A 163 -5.02 -29.59 -13.65
N VAL A 164 -3.92 -30.17 -13.19
CA VAL A 164 -2.98 -29.49 -12.28
C VAL A 164 -2.28 -28.33 -13.00
N ARG A 165 -2.12 -28.39 -14.32
CA ARG A 165 -1.55 -27.30 -15.13
C ARG A 165 -2.35 -25.99 -15.05
N VAL A 166 -3.62 -26.06 -14.68
CA VAL A 166 -4.51 -24.88 -14.58
C VAL A 166 -4.27 -24.13 -13.27
N LEU A 167 -3.68 -24.77 -12.25
CA LEU A 167 -3.55 -24.24 -10.90
C LEU A 167 -2.87 -22.85 -10.84
N PRO A 168 -1.72 -22.59 -11.51
CA PRO A 168 -1.09 -21.27 -11.51
C PRO A 168 -2.02 -20.16 -12.04
N TYR A 169 -2.80 -20.46 -13.07
CA TYR A 169 -3.69 -19.49 -13.69
C TYR A 169 -4.93 -19.19 -12.84
N LEU A 170 -5.43 -20.19 -12.11
CA LEU A 170 -6.48 -19.96 -11.11
C LEU A 170 -5.99 -19.01 -10.02
N VAL A 171 -4.74 -19.16 -9.57
CA VAL A 171 -4.13 -18.23 -8.61
C VAL A 171 -4.04 -16.82 -9.17
N VAL A 172 -3.65 -16.64 -10.43
CA VAL A 172 -3.61 -15.32 -11.07
C VAL A 172 -5.01 -14.70 -11.15
N VAL A 173 -6.01 -15.45 -11.63
CA VAL A 173 -7.38 -14.96 -11.76
C VAL A 173 -7.97 -14.59 -10.39
N ALA A 174 -7.84 -15.48 -9.40
CA ALA A 174 -8.30 -15.22 -8.03
C ALA A 174 -7.55 -14.04 -7.39
N GLY A 175 -6.24 -13.95 -7.64
CA GLY A 175 -5.39 -12.88 -7.13
C GLY A 175 -5.75 -11.51 -7.71
N VAL A 176 -5.96 -11.41 -9.02
CA VAL A 176 -6.43 -10.19 -9.67
C VAL A 176 -7.79 -9.77 -9.10
N TRP A 177 -8.73 -10.71 -8.97
CA TRP A 177 -10.04 -10.44 -8.37
C TRP A 177 -9.91 -9.91 -6.93
N LEU A 178 -9.06 -10.53 -6.11
CA LEU A 178 -8.82 -10.12 -4.72
C LEU A 178 -8.18 -8.73 -4.65
N LEU A 179 -7.17 -8.45 -5.46
CA LEU A 179 -6.49 -7.16 -5.50
C LEU A 179 -7.44 -6.03 -5.94
N VAL A 180 -8.30 -6.30 -6.93
CA VAL A 180 -9.32 -5.31 -7.36
C VAL A 180 -10.33 -5.05 -6.25
N ARG A 181 -10.81 -6.11 -5.58
CA ARG A 181 -11.77 -5.99 -4.47
C ARG A 181 -11.14 -5.24 -3.29
N LEU A 182 -9.90 -5.54 -2.95
CA LEU A 182 -9.15 -4.87 -1.89
C LEU A 182 -8.97 -3.39 -2.21
N ALA A 183 -8.50 -3.06 -3.41
CA ALA A 183 -8.31 -1.67 -3.83
C ALA A 183 -9.60 -0.83 -3.75
N ARG A 184 -10.75 -1.41 -4.15
CA ARG A 184 -12.06 -0.76 -4.02
C ARG A 184 -12.41 -0.51 -2.55
N LYS A 185 -12.33 -1.55 -1.72
CA LYS A 185 -12.63 -1.46 -0.27
C LYS A 185 -11.75 -0.43 0.43
N LEU A 186 -10.45 -0.38 0.12
CA LEU A 186 -9.53 0.58 0.72
C LEU A 186 -9.82 2.03 0.29
N ARG A 187 -10.24 2.23 -0.97
CA ARG A 187 -10.67 3.54 -1.45
C ARG A 187 -11.96 3.99 -0.78
N GLU A 188 -12.93 3.10 -0.63
CA GLU A 188 -14.18 3.37 0.08
C GLU A 188 -13.91 3.77 1.53
N LYS A 189 -13.10 3.00 2.26
CA LYS A 189 -12.69 3.33 3.64
C LYS A 189 -11.99 4.69 3.74
N TYR A 190 -11.15 5.04 2.76
CA TYR A 190 -10.45 6.31 2.75
C TYR A 190 -11.42 7.48 2.52
N ASN A 191 -12.36 7.32 1.59
CA ASN A 191 -13.37 8.32 1.31
C ASN A 191 -14.34 8.50 2.49
N GLU A 192 -14.74 7.40 3.13
CA GLU A 192 -15.53 7.40 4.37
C GLU A 192 -14.79 8.18 5.46
N PHE A 193 -13.50 7.93 5.67
CA PHE A 193 -12.70 8.70 6.62
C PHE A 193 -12.69 10.20 6.31
N LEU A 194 -12.48 10.59 5.04
CA LEU A 194 -12.49 12.00 4.65
C LEU A 194 -13.87 12.66 4.81
N HIS A 195 -14.96 11.89 4.65
CA HIS A 195 -16.33 12.37 4.85
C HIS A 195 -16.67 12.55 6.33
N GLU A 196 -16.38 11.56 7.16
CA GLU A 196 -16.68 11.56 8.59
C GLU A 196 -15.70 12.42 9.40
N SER A 197 -14.50 12.66 8.89
CA SER A 197 -13.43 13.41 9.57
C SER A 197 -12.72 14.39 8.63
N PRO A 198 -13.43 15.40 8.09
CA PRO A 198 -12.87 16.36 7.13
C PRO A 198 -11.83 17.31 7.76
N GLY A 199 -11.84 17.44 9.09
CA GLY A 199 -11.00 18.38 9.84
C GLY A 199 -11.45 19.83 9.69
N THR A 200 -10.75 20.74 10.38
CA THR A 200 -10.91 22.19 10.20
C THR A 200 -10.24 22.66 8.91
N SER A 201 -10.64 23.82 8.39
CA SER A 201 -9.95 24.47 7.26
C SER A 201 -8.98 25.53 7.76
N VAL A 202 -7.81 25.64 7.12
CA VAL A 202 -6.83 26.71 7.34
C VAL A 202 -6.73 27.54 6.07
N ASP A 203 -6.50 28.84 6.20
CA ASP A 203 -6.28 29.71 5.04
C ASP A 203 -4.99 29.30 4.32
N THR A 204 -5.13 28.90 3.06
CA THR A 204 -4.05 28.42 2.19
C THR A 204 -3.89 29.29 0.93
N THR A 205 -4.51 30.47 0.89
CA THR A 205 -4.49 31.38 -0.28
C THR A 205 -3.07 31.76 -0.71
N GLU A 206 -2.13 31.79 0.23
CA GLU A 206 -0.74 32.17 0.03
C GLU A 206 0.21 31.00 -0.33
N VAL A 207 -0.32 29.78 -0.48
CA VAL A 207 0.45 28.54 -0.69
C VAL A 207 0.07 27.88 -2.02
N HIS A 208 1.06 27.65 -2.88
CA HIS A 208 0.89 26.91 -4.13
C HIS A 208 1.27 25.43 -3.95
N TYR A 209 0.26 24.55 -3.96
CA TYR A 209 0.46 23.10 -3.91
C TYR A 209 0.98 22.56 -5.25
N GLY A 210 2.26 22.21 -5.30
CA GLY A 210 2.92 21.63 -6.48
C GLY A 210 2.93 20.10 -6.52
N ASN A 211 3.80 19.53 -7.36
CA ASN A 211 3.88 18.08 -7.63
C ASN A 211 4.07 17.18 -6.40
N GLY A 212 4.64 17.71 -5.31
CA GLY A 212 4.80 16.96 -4.06
C GLY A 212 3.49 16.75 -3.30
N HIS A 213 2.48 17.58 -3.56
CA HIS A 213 1.14 17.48 -2.98
C HIS A 213 0.15 17.19 -4.11
N PRO A 214 0.03 15.92 -4.55
CA PRO A 214 -0.79 15.61 -5.69
C PRO A 214 -2.23 16.01 -5.39
N SER A 215 -2.66 17.03 -6.13
CA SER A 215 -3.98 17.66 -6.09
C SER A 215 -4.94 17.06 -7.13
N SER A 216 -4.52 15.96 -7.77
CA SER A 216 -5.24 15.20 -8.79
C SER A 216 -4.92 13.71 -8.67
#